data_AF-A0A1J3D7R7-F1
#
_entry.id   AF-A0A1J3D7R7-F1
#
_cell.length_a   1.000
_cell.length_b   1.000
_cell.length_c   1.000
_cell.angle_alpha   90.00
_cell.angle_beta   90.00
_cell.angle_gamma   90.00
#
_symmetry.space_group_name_H-M   'P 1'
#
loop_
_entity.id
_entity.type
_entity.pdbx_description
1 polymer ?
#
loop_
_entity_poly.entity_id
_entity_poly.type
_entity_poly.pdbx_seq_one_letter_code
_entity_poly.pdbx_strand_id
1 'polypeptide(L)'
;KTHTETKKEERKKMESTATFDRASEVKAFDQMKIGVKGLADTGITQIPRIFYDPQDSASNPRPSSTVTIPTIDLDGGVFESTATR
;
A
#
# COMPACT_ATOMS: atom_id res chain seq x y z
N LYS A 1 0.27 27.50 45.26
CA LYS A 1 -0.88 27.03 44.46
C LYS A 1 -0.57 27.38 43.00
N THR A 2 -0.04 26.38 42.27
CA THR A 2 -0.59 25.84 41.00
C THR A 2 -0.30 26.75 39.80
N HIS A 3 0.81 26.59 39.06
CA HIS A 3 1.12 25.51 38.10
C HIS A 3 -0.06 25.07 37.24
N THR A 4 -0.53 25.96 36.36
CA THR A 4 -1.48 25.56 35.30
C THR A 4 -1.35 26.36 34.02
N GLU A 5 -0.14 26.55 33.47
CA GLU A 5 0.00 27.03 32.09
C GLU A 5 0.93 26.19 31.22
N THR A 6 1.76 25.31 31.80
CA THR A 6 2.70 24.46 31.05
C THR A 6 2.12 23.17 30.46
N LYS A 7 0.81 22.89 30.60
CA LYS A 7 0.21 21.61 30.13
C LYS A 7 -0.49 21.68 28.77
N LYS A 8 -0.66 22.86 28.18
CA LYS A 8 -1.40 23.00 26.90
C LYS A 8 -0.48 22.94 25.67
N GLU A 9 0.82 23.18 25.83
CA GLU A 9 1.77 23.23 24.71
C GLU A 9 2.52 21.91 24.47
N GLU A 10 2.69 21.08 25.51
CA GLU A 10 3.29 19.74 25.34
C GLU A 10 2.43 18.79 24.51
N ARG A 11 1.10 18.96 24.51
CA ARG A 11 0.18 18.13 23.70
C ARG A 11 0.18 18.46 22.20
N LYS A 12 0.99 19.41 21.76
CA LYS A 12 1.17 19.72 20.32
C LYS A 12 2.62 19.51 19.86
N LYS A 13 3.54 19.15 20.76
CA LYS A 13 4.99 19.04 20.47
C LYS A 13 5.55 17.61 20.65
N MET A 14 4.70 16.62 20.89
CA MET A 14 5.06 15.20 20.87
C MET A 14 4.60 14.48 19.58
N GLU A 15 4.28 15.24 18.54
CA GLU A 15 3.66 14.73 17.32
C GLU A 15 4.43 15.24 16.08
N SER A 16 5.73 14.94 15.99
CA SER A 16 6.45 14.99 14.69
C SER A 16 7.88 14.44 14.67
N THR A 17 8.50 14.03 15.79
CA THR A 17 9.89 13.48 15.72
C THR A 17 10.20 12.35 16.70
N ALA A 18 9.23 11.52 17.06
CA ALA A 18 9.58 10.14 17.40
C ALA A 18 9.98 9.50 16.06
N THR A 19 11.28 9.28 15.87
CA THR A 19 11.84 8.61 14.69
C THR A 19 11.02 7.35 14.40
N PHE A 20 10.35 7.31 13.25
CA PHE A 20 9.56 6.15 12.84
C PHE A 20 10.53 4.98 12.64
N ASP A 21 10.49 4.02 13.57
CA ASP A 21 11.25 2.78 13.43
C ASP A 21 10.40 1.74 12.69
N ARG A 22 10.62 1.66 11.38
CA ARG A 22 9.92 0.71 10.51
C ARG A 22 10.11 -0.74 10.98
N ALA A 23 11.25 -1.08 11.59
CA ALA A 23 11.55 -2.46 11.95
C ALA A 23 10.68 -2.94 13.12
N SER A 24 10.49 -2.12 14.17
CA SER A 24 9.62 -2.47 15.28
C SER A 24 8.15 -2.59 14.88
N GLU A 25 7.65 -1.71 14.00
CA GLU A 25 6.26 -1.77 13.55
C GLU A 25 5.99 -2.99 12.64
N VAL A 26 6.93 -3.36 11.76
CA VAL A 26 6.85 -4.60 10.97
C VAL A 26 6.80 -5.82 11.88
N LYS A 27 7.63 -5.84 12.93
CA LYS A 27 7.65 -6.93 13.91
C LYS A 27 6.34 -7.03 14.67
N ALA A 28 5.78 -5.90 15.12
CA ALA A 28 4.49 -5.87 15.81
C ALA A 28 3.36 -6.39 14.91
N PHE A 29 3.34 -5.98 13.63
CA PHE A 29 2.36 -6.47 12.67
C PHE A 29 2.48 -7.98 12.44
N ASP A 30 3.69 -8.50 12.21
CA ASP A 30 3.88 -9.94 12.03
C ASP A 30 3.47 -10.75 13.27
N GLN A 31 3.67 -10.22 14.48
CA GLN A 31 3.24 -10.85 15.72
C GLN A 31 1.71 -10.95 15.87
N MET A 32 0.94 -10.06 15.24
CA MET A 32 -0.52 -10.15 15.26
C MET A 32 -1.02 -11.40 14.49
N LYS A 33 -0.25 -11.93 13.54
CA LYS A 33 -0.57 -13.14 12.75
C LYS A 33 -1.95 -13.12 12.06
N ILE A 34 -2.50 -11.92 11.84
CA ILE A 34 -3.81 -11.72 11.19
C ILE A 34 -3.71 -11.45 9.68
N GLY A 35 -2.52 -11.08 9.18
CA GLY A 35 -2.31 -10.65 7.80
C GLY A 35 -3.03 -9.33 7.45
N VAL A 36 -2.91 -8.89 6.20
CA VAL A 36 -3.52 -7.62 5.74
C VAL A 36 -5.04 -7.68 5.62
N LYS A 37 -5.60 -8.87 5.32
CA LYS A 37 -7.05 -9.07 5.34
C LYS A 37 -7.60 -8.91 6.77
N GLY A 38 -6.98 -9.59 7.74
CA GLY A 38 -7.40 -9.46 9.13
C GLY A 38 -7.24 -8.04 9.65
N LEU A 39 -6.19 -7.33 9.22
CA LEU A 39 -6.04 -5.90 9.51
C LEU A 39 -7.24 -5.08 8.99
N ALA A 40 -7.67 -5.30 7.75
CA ALA A 40 -8.85 -4.63 7.18
C ALA A 40 -10.14 -5.01 7.92
N ASP A 41 -10.33 -6.31 8.20
CA ASP A 41 -11.53 -6.84 8.85
C ASP A 41 -11.71 -6.31 10.29
N THR A 42 -10.62 -5.92 10.97
CA THR A 42 -10.69 -5.31 12.32
C THR A 42 -11.20 -3.86 12.34
N GLY A 43 -11.39 -3.22 11.17
CA GLY A 43 -11.95 -1.88 11.09
C GLY A 43 -11.00 -0.77 11.55
N ILE A 44 -9.69 -0.92 11.26
CA ILE A 44 -8.70 0.12 11.56
C ILE A 44 -9.08 1.47 10.92
N THR A 45 -8.93 2.56 11.66
CA THR A 45 -9.19 3.92 11.15
C THR A 45 -7.95 4.58 10.54
N GLN A 46 -6.77 4.06 10.86
CA GLN A 46 -5.47 4.52 10.35
C GLN A 46 -4.64 3.33 9.88
N ILE A 47 -4.07 3.48 8.69
CA ILE A 47 -3.19 2.47 8.09
C ILE A 47 -1.82 2.56 8.78
N PRO A 48 -1.24 1.44 9.25
CA PRO A 48 0.13 1.41 9.77
C PRO A 48 1.13 1.98 8.77
N ARG A 49 2.06 2.81 9.25
CA ARG A 49 3.03 3.54 8.41
C ARG A 49 3.97 2.62 7.64
N ILE A 50 4.12 1.36 8.07
CA ILE A 50 4.88 0.34 7.33
C ILE A 50 4.33 0.04 5.93
N PHE A 51 3.06 0.37 5.67
CA PHE A 51 2.39 0.23 4.38
C PHE A 51 2.45 1.49 3.51
N TYR A 52 3.05 2.57 4.01
CA TYR A 52 3.20 3.80 3.22
C TYR A 52 4.34 3.63 2.22
N ASP A 53 4.10 4.01 0.97
CA ASP A 53 5.13 4.07 -0.06
C ASP A 53 6.05 5.28 0.23
N PRO A 54 7.37 5.09 0.43
CA PRO A 54 8.29 6.21 0.66
C PRO A 54 8.44 7.12 -0.55
N GLN A 55 8.26 6.55 -1.75
CA GLN A 55 8.10 7.32 -2.97
C GLN A 55 6.62 7.67 -2.99
N ASP A 56 6.26 8.88 -2.56
CA ASP A 56 4.88 9.34 -2.42
C ASP A 56 4.18 9.31 -3.81
N SER A 57 3.78 8.13 -4.25
CA SER A 57 3.17 7.84 -5.55
C SER A 57 1.67 8.10 -5.48
N ALA A 58 1.27 9.10 -4.68
CA ALA A 58 -0.08 9.68 -4.69
C ALA A 58 -0.49 10.12 -6.11
N SER A 59 0.49 10.33 -6.99
CA SER A 59 0.30 10.18 -8.42
C SER A 59 0.42 8.69 -8.78
N ASN A 60 -0.67 7.94 -8.67
CA ASN A 60 -0.91 6.85 -9.59
C ASN A 60 -1.60 7.51 -10.78
N PRO A 61 -0.85 8.17 -11.69
CA PRO A 61 -1.49 8.83 -12.81
C PRO A 61 -2.23 7.73 -13.54
N ARG A 62 -3.56 7.87 -13.65
CA ARG A 62 -4.29 7.04 -14.59
C ARG A 62 -3.55 7.20 -15.91
N PRO A 63 -2.97 6.12 -16.47
CA PRO A 63 -2.19 6.26 -17.68
C PRO A 63 -3.08 6.96 -18.71
N SER A 64 -2.64 8.11 -19.22
CA SER A 64 -3.40 8.86 -20.22
C SER A 64 -3.43 8.12 -21.57
N SER A 65 -2.66 7.04 -21.67
CA SER A 65 -2.57 6.21 -22.85
C SER A 65 -3.80 5.32 -22.98
N THR A 66 -4.36 5.29 -24.17
CA THR A 66 -5.36 4.32 -24.63
C THR A 66 -4.75 2.95 -24.92
N VAL A 67 -3.49 2.73 -24.53
CA VAL A 67 -2.76 1.49 -24.79
C VAL A 67 -3.42 0.37 -24.00
N THR A 68 -4.01 -0.57 -24.74
CA THR A 68 -4.66 -1.76 -24.20
C THR A 68 -3.75 -2.96 -24.43
N ILE A 69 -3.59 -3.82 -23.43
CA ILE A 69 -2.86 -5.08 -23.59
C ILE A 69 -3.64 -5.96 -24.58
N PRO A 70 -3.02 -6.42 -25.69
CA PRO A 70 -3.73 -7.23 -26.67
C PRO A 70 -4.10 -8.60 -26.09
N THR A 71 -5.27 -9.10 -26.47
CA THR A 71 -5.66 -10.50 -26.23
C THR A 71 -5.35 -11.30 -27.49
N ILE A 72 -4.65 -12.41 -27.35
CA ILE A 72 -4.32 -13.31 -28.47
C ILE A 72 -5.13 -14.59 -28.28
N ASP A 73 -5.96 -14.91 -29.26
CA ASP A 73 -6.63 -16.20 -29.35
C ASP A 73 -5.68 -17.25 -29.93
N LEU A 74 -5.61 -18.40 -29.26
CA LEU A 74 -4.69 -19.49 -29.58
C LEU A 74 -5.42 -20.74 -30.10
N ASP A 75 -6.70 -20.65 -30.45
CA ASP A 75 -7.52 -21.79 -30.90
C ASP A 75 -7.04 -22.43 -32.24
N GLY A 76 -5.98 -21.90 -32.86
CA GLY A 76 -5.28 -22.55 -33.96
C GLY A 76 -6.08 -22.57 -35.26
N GLY A 77 -5.77 -21.65 -36.18
CA GLY A 77 -6.35 -21.68 -37.52
C GLY A 77 -6.05 -23.01 -38.22
N VAL A 78 -7.05 -23.61 -38.86
CA VAL A 78 -6.85 -24.76 -39.74
C VAL A 78 -6.03 -24.30 -40.94
N PHE A 79 -4.73 -24.52 -40.90
CA PHE A 79 -3.86 -24.31 -42.05
C PHE A 79 -3.95 -25.54 -42.95
N GLU A 80 -4.80 -25.50 -43.99
CA GLU A 80 -4.73 -26.49 -45.05
C GLU A 80 -3.41 -26.33 -45.80
N SER A 81 -2.45 -27.22 -45.51
CA SER A 81 -1.24 -27.37 -46.31
C SER A 81 -1.58 -28.25 -47.51
N THR A 82 -2.09 -27.65 -48.59
CA THR A 82 -2.12 -28.33 -49.89
C THR A 82 -0.72 -28.26 -50.51
N ALA A 83 0.22 -29.00 -49.93
CA ALA A 83 1.51 -29.27 -50.57
C ALA A 83 1.27 -30.27 -51.70
N THR A 84 1.04 -29.77 -52.92
CA THR A 84 1.12 -30.58 -54.14
C THR A 84 2.57 -31.05 -54.31
N ARG A 85 2.74 -32.38 -54.31
CA ARG A 85 4.02 -33.07 -54.49
C ARG A 85 4.46 -33.07 -55.95
#